data_AF-A0A2N0LAS9-F1
#
_entry.id   AF-A0A2N0LAS9-F1
#
_cell.length_a   1.000
_cell.length_b   1.000
_cell.length_c   1.000
_cell.angle_alpha   90.00
_cell.angle_beta   90.00
_cell.angle_gamma   90.00
#
_symmetry.space_group_name_H-M   'P 1'
#
loop_
_entity.id
_entity.type
_entity.pdbx_description
1 polymer ?
#
loop_
_entity_poly.entity_id
_entity_poly.type
_entity_poly.pdbx_seq_one_letter_code
_entity_poly.pdbx_strand_id
1 'polypeptide(L)'
;MDLSLFDIEYARMASHRRRHADPFSFCALDLKTYAMAALDTEFVETTKSIMPKEWLTKEHPNVALGDAIEQGETFFAIRKAIKGR
;
A
#
# COMPACT_ATOMS: atom_id res chain seq x y z
N MET A 1 8.48 3.12 1.01
CA MET A 1 7.36 2.20 0.77
C MET A 1 7.99 0.96 0.18
N ASP A 2 8.59 0.17 1.05
CA ASP A 2 8.38 -1.26 0.88
C ASP A 2 7.02 -1.54 1.51
N LEU A 3 6.42 -2.68 1.23
CA LEU A 3 5.10 -3.12 1.71
C LEU A 3 3.93 -2.80 0.79
N SER A 4 3.70 -3.77 -0.09
CA SER A 4 2.49 -3.90 -0.89
C SER A 4 2.26 -5.35 -1.34
N LEU A 5 3.33 -6.17 -1.38
CA LEU A 5 3.25 -7.63 -1.51
C LEU A 5 3.81 -8.39 -0.28
N PHE A 6 4.83 -7.84 0.38
CA PHE A 6 5.52 -8.51 1.49
C PHE A 6 4.64 -8.71 2.71
N ASP A 7 3.77 -7.76 3.08
CA ASP A 7 2.92 -7.88 4.27
C ASP A 7 1.85 -8.97 4.15
N ILE A 8 1.20 -9.05 2.99
CA ILE A 8 0.19 -10.08 2.73
C ILE A 8 0.86 -11.45 2.68
N GLU A 9 2.01 -11.56 2.02
CA GLU A 9 2.75 -12.82 2.01
C GLU A 9 3.32 -13.19 3.39
N TYR A 10 3.74 -12.21 4.19
CA TYR A 10 4.16 -12.44 5.57
C TYR A 10 2.99 -12.96 6.42
N ALA A 11 1.82 -12.33 6.30
CA ALA A 11 0.60 -12.77 6.98
C ALA A 11 0.17 -14.17 6.51
N ARG A 12 0.28 -14.45 5.21
CA ARG A 12 -0.01 -15.77 4.62
C ARG A 12 0.95 -16.84 5.09
N MET A 13 2.25 -16.54 5.14
CA MET A 13 3.29 -17.44 5.64
C MET A 13 3.10 -17.72 7.15
N ALA A 14 2.72 -16.71 7.93
CA ALA A 14 2.42 -16.87 9.35
C ALA A 14 1.22 -17.80 9.59
N SER A 15 0.19 -17.70 8.75
CA SER A 15 -0.98 -18.58 8.77
C SER A 15 -0.66 -20.01 8.33
N HIS A 16 0.13 -20.21 7.26
CA HIS A 16 0.59 -21.55 6.86
C HIS A 16 1.43 -22.23 7.96
N ARG A 17 2.24 -21.47 8.72
CA ARG A 17 3.02 -21.99 9.85
C ARG A 17 2.17 -22.49 11.02
N ARG A 18 0.95 -21.99 11.18
CA ARG A 18 0.02 -22.40 12.26
C ARG A 18 -1.22 -22.97 11.59
N ARG A 19 -1.29 -24.29 11.36
CA ARG A 19 -2.33 -25.08 10.62
C ARG A 19 -3.80 -24.59 10.68
N HIS A 20 -4.06 -23.38 10.22
CA HIS A 20 -5.36 -22.77 10.04
C HIS A 20 -5.59 -22.70 8.53
N ALA A 21 -6.85 -22.81 8.09
CA ALA A 21 -7.21 -22.52 6.71
C ALA A 21 -6.72 -21.10 6.35
N ASP A 22 -6.29 -20.89 5.10
CA ASP A 22 -5.83 -19.59 4.63
C ASP A 22 -6.90 -18.52 4.93
N PRO A 23 -6.66 -17.60 5.89
CA PRO A 23 -7.67 -16.63 6.28
C PRO A 23 -7.81 -15.51 5.24
N PHE A 24 -6.96 -15.50 4.20
CA PHE A 24 -6.91 -14.47 3.18
C PHE A 24 -7.44 -14.99 1.84
N SER A 25 -8.73 -15.32 1.78
CA SER A 25 -9.44 -15.54 0.50
C SER A 25 -9.78 -14.23 -0.22
N PHE A 26 -8.95 -13.19 -0.07
CA PHE A 26 -9.23 -11.83 -0.51
C PHE A 26 -8.18 -11.35 -1.51
N CYS A 27 -8.60 -10.50 -2.45
CA CYS A 27 -7.67 -9.80 -3.34
C CYS A 27 -7.06 -8.61 -2.59
N ALA A 28 -5.74 -8.47 -2.66
CA ALA A 28 -5.04 -7.30 -2.16
C ALA A 28 -4.71 -6.32 -3.29
N LEU A 29 -4.70 -5.04 -2.97
CA LEU A 29 -4.29 -3.97 -3.88
C LEU A 29 -2.93 -3.42 -3.47
N ASP A 30 -2.00 -3.45 -4.40
CA ASP A 30 -0.65 -2.93 -4.25
C ASP A 30 -0.64 -1.41 -4.47
N LEU A 31 -0.38 -0.64 -3.40
CA LEU A 31 -0.46 0.82 -3.44
C LEU A 31 0.59 1.45 -4.36
N LYS A 32 1.77 0.83 -4.47
CA LYS A 32 2.85 1.28 -5.36
C LYS A 32 2.44 1.15 -6.82
N THR A 33 1.83 0.02 -7.19
CA THR A 33 1.29 -0.22 -8.54
C THR A 33 0.12 0.73 -8.83
N TYR A 34 -0.68 1.06 -7.82
CA TYR A 34 -1.73 2.06 -7.97
C TYR A 34 -1.18 3.47 -8.20
N ALA A 35 -0.14 3.86 -7.46
CA ALA A 35 0.56 5.13 -7.65
C ALA A 35 1.29 5.18 -9.01
N MET A 36 1.88 4.07 -9.45
CA MET A 36 2.53 3.93 -10.76
C MET A 36 1.54 4.24 -11.89
N ALA A 37 0.34 3.66 -11.83
CA ALA A 37 -0.72 3.93 -12.80
C ALA A 37 -1.22 5.39 -12.73
N ALA A 38 -1.21 6.02 -11.54
CA ALA A 38 -1.60 7.41 -11.40
C ALA A 38 -0.54 8.39 -11.93
N LEU A 39 0.74 8.08 -11.75
CA LEU A 39 1.86 8.94 -12.14
C LEU A 39 2.35 8.69 -13.57
N ASP A 40 1.95 7.58 -14.19
CA ASP A 40 2.42 7.14 -15.51
C ASP A 40 3.94 6.95 -15.55
N THR A 41 4.45 6.22 -14.56
CA THR A 41 5.89 5.94 -14.36
C THR A 41 6.19 4.46 -14.40
N GLU A 42 7.46 4.06 -14.48
CA GLU A 42 7.81 2.65 -14.31
C GLU A 42 7.75 2.23 -12.83
N PHE A 43 7.54 0.94 -12.57
CA PHE A 43 7.42 0.41 -11.21
C PHE A 43 8.66 0.72 -10.35
N VAL A 44 9.86 0.60 -10.92
CA VAL A 44 11.12 0.85 -10.20
C VAL A 44 11.30 2.32 -9.84
N GLU A 45 10.78 3.22 -10.66
CA GLU A 45 10.85 4.68 -10.48
C GLU A 45 9.80 5.18 -9.48
N THR A 46 8.70 4.43 -9.33
CA THR A 46 7.58 4.76 -8.46
C THR A 46 7.96 4.65 -6.98
N THR A 47 8.52 5.72 -6.45
CA THR A 47 9.06 5.85 -5.08
C THR A 47 8.30 6.92 -4.31
N LYS A 48 8.34 6.88 -2.96
CA LYS A 48 7.71 7.93 -2.12
C LYS A 48 8.20 9.34 -2.49
N SER A 49 9.44 9.47 -2.95
CA SER A 49 10.05 10.76 -3.32
C SER A 49 9.43 11.43 -4.54
N ILE A 50 8.91 10.65 -5.50
CA ILE A 50 8.27 11.22 -6.70
C ILE A 50 6.76 11.43 -6.51
N MET A 51 6.18 10.86 -5.45
CA MET A 51 4.77 11.07 -5.13
C MET A 51 4.55 12.52 -4.67
N PRO A 52 3.45 13.17 -5.08
CA PRO A 52 3.06 14.47 -4.57
C PRO A 52 3.01 14.48 -3.04
N LYS A 53 3.55 15.53 -2.42
CA LYS A 53 3.63 15.62 -0.95
C LYS A 53 2.26 15.58 -0.31
N GLU A 54 1.23 16.05 -0.99
CA GLU A 54 -0.16 15.99 -0.55
C GLU A 54 -0.73 14.57 -0.49
N TRP A 55 -0.10 13.59 -1.14
CA TRP A 55 -0.47 12.17 -1.00
C TRP A 55 0.19 11.53 0.21
N LEU A 56 1.30 12.12 0.68
CA LEU A 56 2.03 11.66 1.84
C LEU A 56 1.43 12.31 3.08
N THR A 57 0.85 11.49 3.96
CA THR A 57 0.20 12.02 5.15
C THR A 57 1.18 12.25 6.28
N LYS A 58 0.67 12.76 7.40
CA LYS A 58 1.50 13.04 8.57
C LYS A 58 2.04 11.72 9.12
N GLU A 59 3.26 11.76 9.64
CA GLU A 59 3.85 10.60 10.32
C GLU A 59 2.94 10.18 11.48
N HIS A 60 2.42 8.97 11.40
CA HIS A 60 1.76 8.30 12.51
C HIS A 60 2.82 7.60 13.37
N PRO A 61 2.51 7.27 14.64
CA PRO A 61 3.37 6.39 15.42
C PRO A 61 3.66 5.11 14.63
N ASN A 62 4.92 4.69 14.56
CA ASN A 62 5.42 3.52 13.82
C ASN A 62 4.93 2.20 14.45
N VAL A 63 3.63 2.00 14.45
CA VAL A 63 2.91 0.79 14.86
C VAL A 63 2.01 0.39 13.69
N ALA A 64 1.69 -0.90 13.57
CA ALA A 64 0.93 -1.44 12.44
C ALA A 64 -0.39 -0.70 12.15
N LEU A 65 -1.05 -0.16 13.19
CA LEU A 65 -2.25 0.65 13.03
C LEU A 65 -1.96 2.00 12.35
N GLY A 66 -0.86 2.66 12.71
CA GLY A 66 -0.43 3.91 12.09
C GLY A 66 -0.10 3.72 10.61
N ASP A 67 0.60 2.63 10.29
CA ASP A 67 0.93 2.26 8.91
C ASP A 67 -0.33 2.00 8.09
N ALA A 68 -1.32 1.29 8.65
CA ALA A 68 -2.59 1.02 7.98
C ALA A 68 -3.39 2.32 7.72
N ILE A 69 -3.34 3.29 8.62
CA ILE A 69 -3.97 4.61 8.44
C ILE A 69 -3.25 5.39 7.34
N GLU A 70 -1.91 5.50 7.39
CA GLU A 70 -1.10 6.20 6.37
C GLU A 70 -1.36 5.60 4.97
N GLN A 71 -1.39 4.27 4.87
CA GLN A 71 -1.69 3.56 3.62
C GLN A 71 -3.11 3.85 3.11
N GLY A 72 -4.09 3.87 4.01
CA GLY A 72 -5.49 4.17 3.67
C GLY A 72 -5.68 5.62 3.18
N GLU A 73 -5.06 6.58 3.84
CA GLU A 73 -5.11 7.99 3.42
C GLU A 73 -4.43 8.20 2.06
N THR A 74 -3.25 7.59 1.86
CA THR A 74 -2.54 7.64 0.58
C THR A 74 -3.38 7.06 -0.56
N PHE A 75 -4.10 5.95 -0.33
CA PHE A 75 -5.01 5.36 -1.31
C PHE A 75 -6.09 6.36 -1.77
N PHE A 76 -6.72 7.08 -0.83
CA PHE A 76 -7.74 8.07 -1.18
C PHE A 76 -7.15 9.27 -1.93
N ALA A 77 -5.93 9.69 -1.60
CA ALA A 77 -5.24 10.76 -2.31
C ALA A 77 -4.96 10.39 -3.78
N ILE A 78 -4.41 9.20 -4.02
CA ILE A 78 -4.17 8.68 -5.38
C ILE A 78 -5.49 8.57 -6.15
N ARG A 79 -6.53 8.00 -5.52
CA ARG A 79 -7.86 7.85 -6.13
C ARG A 79 -8.46 9.19 -6.54
N LYS A 80 -8.29 10.22 -5.72
CA LYS A 80 -8.74 11.59 -6.03
C LYS A 80 -7.99 12.16 -7.23
N ALA A 81 -6.68 11.95 -7.30
CA ALA A 81 -5.86 12.41 -8.42
C ALA A 81 -6.25 11.75 -9.75
N ILE A 82 -6.56 10.44 -9.74
CA ILE A 82 -7.04 9.73 -10.93
C ILE A 82 -8.44 10.22 -11.34
N LYS A 83 -9.37 10.38 -10.39
CA LYS A 83 -10.76 10.80 -10.68
C LYS A 83 -10.90 12.27 -11.10
N GLY A 84 -9.91 13.11 -10.79
CA GLY A 84 -9.89 14.52 -11.17
C GLY A 84 -9.30 14.79 -12.56
N ARG A 85 -8.85 13.74 -13.26
CA ARG A 85 -8.46 13.76 -14.68
C ARG A 85 -9.65 13.38 -15.55
#